data_AF-A0A2R3MTD1-F1
#
_entry.id   AF-A0A2R3MTD1-F1
#
_cell.length_a   1.000
_cell.length_b   1.000
_cell.length_c   1.000
_cell.angle_alpha   90.00
_cell.angle_beta   90.00
_cell.angle_gamma   90.00
#
_symmetry.space_group_name_H-M   'P 1'
#
loop_
_entity.id
_entity.type
_entity.pdbx_description
1 polymer ?
#
loop_
_entity_poly.entity_id
_entity_poly.type
_entity_poly.pdbx_seq_one_letter_code
_entity_poly.pdbx_strand_id
1 'polypeptide(L)'
;MKRRLNILCVIVMLVLSYSVLEAGYYLFLGVKLGAEAGIEIAKNNKPDSSEYREMVNLRVIGLLPHGLSTKGVRLLSDSVYNEKSGRYVPASYSSMVISVETHALAWKRTVNVLLVFLHLGLSVWGMVLFIRLIISINKSDIFNWRNVRRLRRLGVVLILGFCSVLAGAYMDLASVREVFSLRGYDLSLSEMANVTTLVLGLCALIVGEVFAIGLKMKEEQDLTI
;
A
#
# COMPACT_ATOMS: atom_id res chain seq x y z
N MET A 1 -35.80 -2.55 7.08
CA MET A 1 -34.51 -1.89 6.70
C MET A 1 -33.42 -2.06 7.75
N LYS A 2 -33.66 -1.79 9.05
CA LYS A 2 -32.65 -1.92 10.12
C LYS A 2 -31.92 -3.28 10.19
N ARG A 3 -32.62 -4.41 9.97
CA ARG A 3 -32.03 -5.76 10.06
C ARG A 3 -30.96 -6.03 8.99
N ARG A 4 -31.20 -5.62 7.73
CA ARG A 4 -30.24 -5.78 6.62
C ARG A 4 -28.98 -4.92 6.80
N LEU A 5 -29.18 -3.67 7.26
CA LEU A 5 -28.08 -2.74 7.54
C LEU A 5 -27.22 -3.21 8.72
N ASN A 6 -27.85 -3.78 9.76
CA ASN A 6 -27.13 -4.32 10.91
C ASN A 6 -26.32 -5.58 10.55
N ILE A 7 -26.83 -6.45 9.67
CA ILE A 7 -26.08 -7.61 9.14
C ILE A 7 -24.86 -7.14 8.35
N LEU A 8 -25.01 -6.16 7.45
CA LEU A 8 -23.89 -5.58 6.70
C LEU A 8 -22.84 -4.96 7.63
N CYS A 9 -23.28 -4.24 8.67
CA CYS A 9 -22.38 -3.66 9.68
C CYS A 9 -21.58 -4.73 10.42
N VAL A 10 -22.21 -5.84 10.84
CA VAL A 10 -21.53 -6.95 11.51
C VAL A 10 -20.51 -7.61 10.59
N ILE A 11 -20.86 -7.84 9.31
CA ILE A 11 -19.94 -8.39 8.32
C ILE A 11 -18.72 -7.48 8.13
N VAL A 12 -18.95 -6.17 7.96
CA VAL A 12 -17.86 -5.19 7.80
C VAL A 12 -16.95 -5.19 9.04
N MET A 13 -17.52 -5.23 10.25
CA MET A 13 -16.73 -5.30 11.48
C MET A 13 -15.89 -6.57 11.56
N LEU A 14 -16.45 -7.72 11.16
CA LEU A 14 -15.73 -9.00 11.14
C LEU A 14 -14.56 -8.96 10.16
N VAL A 15 -14.79 -8.48 8.94
CA VAL A 15 -13.75 -8.32 7.91
C VAL A 15 -12.65 -7.35 8.37
N LEU A 16 -13.02 -6.23 8.99
CA LEU A 16 -12.06 -5.29 9.56
C LEU A 16 -11.24 -5.92 10.68
N SER A 17 -11.88 -6.66 11.58
CA SER A 17 -11.18 -7.36 12.67
C SER A 17 -10.18 -8.37 12.12
N TYR A 18 -10.57 -9.17 11.12
CA TYR A 18 -9.66 -10.11 10.45
C TYR A 18 -8.47 -9.38 9.81
N SER A 19 -8.74 -8.32 9.03
CA SER A 19 -7.70 -7.53 8.37
C SER A 19 -6.71 -6.89 9.36
N VAL A 20 -7.21 -6.36 10.48
CA VAL A 20 -6.36 -5.78 11.54
C VAL A 20 -5.53 -6.85 12.24
N LEU A 21 -6.10 -8.03 12.49
CA LEU A 21 -5.36 -9.16 13.09
C LEU A 21 -4.27 -9.67 12.15
N GLU A 22 -4.57 -9.82 10.87
CA GLU A 22 -3.61 -10.23 9.84
C GLU A 22 -2.47 -9.23 9.71
N ALA A 23 -2.79 -7.93 9.56
CA ALA A 23 -1.78 -6.87 9.49
C ALA A 23 -0.93 -6.80 10.78
N GLY A 24 -1.56 -6.93 11.94
CA GLY A 24 -0.89 -6.97 13.24
C GLY A 24 0.05 -8.17 13.38
N TYR A 25 -0.35 -9.34 12.89
CA TYR A 25 0.47 -10.54 12.89
C TYR A 25 1.73 -10.37 12.03
N TYR A 26 1.59 -9.87 10.79
CA TYR A 26 2.75 -9.62 9.92
C TYR A 26 3.68 -8.55 10.47
N LEU A 27 3.13 -7.48 11.07
CA LEU A 27 3.94 -6.46 11.74
C LEU A 27 4.72 -7.04 12.92
N PHE A 28 4.06 -7.84 13.77
CA PHE A 28 4.71 -8.49 14.90
C PHE A 28 5.81 -9.45 14.45
N LEU A 29 5.54 -10.28 13.44
CA LEU A 29 6.54 -11.19 12.86
C LEU A 29 7.73 -10.42 12.28
N GLY A 30 7.48 -9.34 11.54
CA GLY A 30 8.53 -8.50 10.97
C GLY A 30 9.39 -7.83 12.04
N VAL A 31 8.78 -7.30 13.10
CA VAL A 31 9.52 -6.71 14.24
C VAL A 31 10.32 -7.77 14.98
N LYS A 32 9.74 -8.95 15.22
CA LYS A 32 10.43 -10.06 15.89
C LYS A 32 11.65 -10.52 15.10
N LEU A 33 11.48 -10.82 13.82
CA LEU A 33 12.57 -11.27 12.95
C LEU A 33 13.64 -10.18 12.80
N GLY A 34 13.24 -8.92 12.66
CA GLY A 34 14.17 -7.79 12.62
C GLY A 34 14.95 -7.60 13.92
N ALA A 35 14.32 -7.80 15.07
CA ALA A 35 14.96 -7.71 16.37
C ALA A 35 15.90 -8.90 16.62
N GLU A 36 15.49 -10.13 16.28
CA GLU A 36 16.33 -11.33 16.37
C GLU A 36 17.58 -11.19 15.49
N ALA A 37 17.40 -10.78 14.24
CA ALA A 37 18.51 -10.51 13.33
C ALA A 37 19.45 -9.42 13.90
N GLY A 38 18.90 -8.31 14.40
CA GLY A 38 19.70 -7.23 14.99
C GLY A 38 20.50 -7.66 16.23
N ILE A 39 19.90 -8.46 17.11
CA ILE A 39 20.55 -8.99 18.32
C ILE A 39 21.64 -10.01 17.96
N GLU A 40 21.38 -10.89 17.00
CA GLU A 40 22.36 -11.89 16.54
C GLU A 40 23.60 -11.23 15.92
N ILE A 41 23.39 -10.16 15.14
CA ILE A 41 24.48 -9.35 14.57
C ILE A 41 25.30 -8.66 15.68
N ALA A 42 24.62 -8.06 16.66
CA ALA A 42 25.28 -7.41 17.80
C ALA A 42 26.10 -8.41 18.64
N LYS A 43 25.58 -9.63 18.83
CA LYS A 43 26.24 -10.70 19.59
C LYS A 43 27.44 -11.28 18.87
N ASN A 44 27.37 -11.42 17.55
CA ASN A 44 28.43 -12.03 16.74
C ASN A 44 29.54 -11.05 16.35
N ASN A 45 29.44 -9.76 16.70
CA ASN A 45 30.41 -8.71 16.34
C ASN A 45 30.76 -8.70 14.85
N LYS A 46 29.79 -9.09 13.99
CA LYS A 46 29.87 -9.09 12.52
C LYS A 46 28.94 -8.03 11.94
N PRO A 47 29.16 -6.73 12.19
CA PRO A 47 28.32 -5.67 11.66
C PRO A 47 28.44 -5.47 10.13
N ASP A 48 29.38 -6.16 9.47
CA ASP A 48 29.71 -6.00 8.04
C ASP A 48 29.88 -7.36 7.31
N SER A 49 29.06 -8.37 7.64
CA SER A 49 29.02 -9.59 6.81
C SER A 49 28.35 -9.30 5.45
N SER A 50 28.79 -9.97 4.38
CA SER A 50 28.21 -9.84 3.04
C SER A 50 26.70 -10.11 3.03
N GLU A 51 26.25 -11.10 3.80
CA GLU A 51 24.82 -11.43 3.98
C GLU A 51 24.02 -10.28 4.61
N TYR A 52 24.61 -9.53 5.54
CA TYR A 52 23.96 -8.37 6.16
C TYR A 52 23.83 -7.21 5.16
N ARG A 53 24.89 -6.94 4.39
CA ARG A 53 24.85 -5.95 3.31
C ARG A 53 23.81 -6.34 2.25
N GLU A 54 23.68 -7.62 1.96
CA GLU A 54 22.66 -8.12 1.04
C GLU A 54 21.25 -7.88 1.57
N MET A 55 20.97 -8.23 2.83
CA MET A 55 19.66 -8.02 3.45
C MET A 55 19.26 -6.55 3.57
N VAL A 56 20.21 -5.68 3.94
CA VAL A 56 19.94 -4.24 4.14
C VAL A 56 19.73 -3.51 2.81
N ASN A 57 20.32 -4.02 1.73
CA ASN A 57 20.24 -3.43 0.40
C ASN A 57 19.24 -4.16 -0.51
N LEU A 58 18.37 -5.01 0.03
CA LEU A 58 17.29 -5.63 -0.72
C LEU A 58 16.32 -4.54 -1.21
N ARG A 59 16.15 -4.50 -2.52
CA ARG A 59 15.19 -3.65 -3.22
C ARG A 59 14.27 -4.54 -4.04
N VAL A 60 12.97 -4.31 -3.91
CA VAL A 60 11.98 -4.93 -4.79
C VAL A 60 11.73 -3.97 -5.93
N ILE A 61 11.96 -4.42 -7.16
CA ILE A 61 11.73 -3.63 -8.37
C ILE A 61 10.71 -4.32 -9.26
N GLY A 62 9.78 -3.52 -9.78
CA GLY A 62 8.92 -3.93 -10.87
C GLY A 62 9.69 -3.90 -12.20
N LEU A 63 9.42 -4.85 -13.08
CA LEU A 63 10.05 -5.00 -14.38
C LEU A 63 8.96 -4.98 -15.47
N LEU A 64 9.22 -4.23 -16.54
CA LEU A 64 8.35 -4.15 -17.71
C LEU A 64 9.15 -4.57 -18.95
N PRO A 65 8.78 -5.65 -19.65
CA PRO A 65 9.54 -6.10 -20.82
C PRO A 65 9.43 -5.09 -21.97
N HIS A 66 10.55 -4.79 -22.63
CA HIS A 66 10.61 -3.84 -23.76
C HIS A 66 9.67 -4.19 -24.92
N GLY A 67 9.30 -5.48 -25.08
CA GLY A 67 8.36 -5.95 -26.09
C GLY A 67 6.94 -5.37 -25.96
N LEU A 68 6.57 -4.83 -24.79
CA LEU A 68 5.33 -4.05 -24.62
C LEU A 68 5.47 -2.60 -25.11
N SER A 69 6.70 -2.08 -25.16
CA SER A 69 7.01 -0.67 -25.44
C SER A 69 7.37 -0.42 -26.92
N THR A 70 7.92 -1.41 -27.63
CA THR A 70 8.41 -1.25 -29.01
C THR A 70 7.99 -2.38 -29.94
N LYS A 71 6.96 -2.12 -30.77
CA LYS A 71 6.58 -2.74 -32.08
C LYS A 71 6.92 -4.23 -32.39
N GLY A 72 7.03 -5.10 -31.40
CA GLY A 72 7.23 -6.53 -31.61
C GLY A 72 6.85 -7.33 -30.36
N VAL A 73 5.96 -8.31 -30.53
CA VAL A 73 5.45 -9.16 -29.44
C VAL A 73 6.53 -10.17 -29.03
N ARG A 74 7.58 -9.71 -28.35
CA ARG A 74 8.47 -10.55 -27.53
C ARG A 74 8.20 -10.22 -26.07
N LEU A 75 7.09 -10.75 -25.56
CA LEU A 75 6.70 -10.61 -24.15
C LEU A 75 7.61 -11.41 -23.22
N LEU A 76 8.06 -12.57 -23.70
CA LEU A 76 8.90 -13.52 -22.96
C LEU A 76 10.34 -13.37 -23.45
N SER A 77 11.06 -12.43 -22.84
CA SER A 77 12.44 -12.11 -23.19
C SER A 77 13.46 -13.03 -22.52
N ASP A 78 13.04 -13.84 -21.56
CA ASP A 78 13.92 -14.68 -20.74
C ASP A 78 13.49 -16.15 -20.78
N SER A 79 14.23 -17.04 -20.12
CA SER A 79 13.91 -18.47 -20.02
C SER A 79 14.27 -19.03 -18.64
N VAL A 80 13.37 -19.83 -18.07
CA VAL A 80 13.56 -20.48 -16.76
C VAL A 80 13.71 -21.99 -16.97
N TYR A 81 14.68 -22.59 -16.30
CA TYR A 81 14.87 -24.04 -16.32
C TYR A 81 13.75 -24.73 -15.54
N ASN A 82 12.99 -25.61 -16.20
CA ASN A 82 11.94 -26.37 -15.57
C ASN A 82 12.45 -27.76 -15.18
N GLU A 83 12.75 -27.95 -13.89
CA GLU A 83 13.25 -29.20 -13.31
C GLU A 83 12.35 -30.42 -13.58
N LYS A 84 11.04 -30.24 -13.71
CA LYS A 84 10.11 -31.34 -13.98
C LYS A 84 10.18 -31.84 -15.42
N SER A 85 10.51 -30.96 -16.36
CA SER A 85 10.53 -31.27 -17.80
C SER A 85 11.93 -31.40 -18.39
N GLY A 86 12.96 -30.99 -17.64
CA GLY A 86 14.35 -30.94 -18.10
C GLY A 86 14.59 -29.94 -19.24
N ARG A 87 13.68 -28.99 -19.46
CA ARG A 87 13.73 -28.03 -20.57
C ARG A 87 13.60 -26.60 -20.07
N TYR A 88 14.21 -25.66 -20.79
CA TYR A 88 14.01 -24.24 -20.56
C TYR A 88 12.68 -23.79 -21.14
N VAL A 89 11.91 -23.04 -20.35
CA VAL A 89 10.60 -22.50 -20.72
C VAL A 89 10.72 -20.98 -20.82
N PRO A 90 10.21 -20.34 -21.88
CA PRO A 90 10.26 -18.88 -22.00
C PRO A 90 9.46 -18.20 -20.88
N ALA A 91 10.02 -17.15 -20.30
CA ALA A 91 9.51 -16.46 -19.13
C ALA A 91 9.72 -14.94 -19.23
N SER A 92 8.94 -14.21 -18.43
CA SER A 92 9.14 -12.79 -18.17
C SER A 92 8.92 -12.51 -16.69
N TYR A 93 9.81 -11.72 -16.09
CA TYR A 93 9.67 -11.34 -14.70
C TYR A 93 8.83 -10.05 -14.60
N SER A 94 7.87 -10.03 -13.68
CA SER A 94 7.11 -8.81 -13.34
C SER A 94 7.73 -8.08 -12.14
N SER A 95 8.32 -8.83 -11.21
CA SER A 95 9.03 -8.33 -10.04
C SER A 95 10.35 -9.06 -9.85
N MET A 96 11.33 -8.38 -9.26
CA MET A 96 12.59 -8.98 -8.84
C MET A 96 13.08 -8.35 -7.55
N VAL A 97 13.66 -9.16 -6.66
CA VAL A 97 14.38 -8.68 -5.50
C VAL A 97 15.86 -8.69 -5.82
N ILE A 98 16.50 -7.51 -5.74
CA ILE A 98 17.93 -7.36 -5.99
C ILE A 98 18.60 -6.76 -4.76
N SER A 99 19.81 -7.22 -4.46
CA SER A 99 20.70 -6.55 -3.53
C SER A 99 21.61 -5.63 -4.32
N VAL A 100 21.39 -4.32 -4.22
CA VAL A 100 22.24 -3.33 -4.89
C VAL A 100 22.61 -2.23 -3.91
N GLU A 101 23.92 -2.02 -3.76
CA GLU A 101 24.45 -0.89 -3.01
C GLU A 101 24.18 0.40 -3.78
N THR A 102 23.06 1.05 -3.47
CA THR A 102 22.82 2.40 -3.93
C THR A 102 23.66 3.36 -3.08
N HIS A 103 24.45 4.23 -3.69
CA HIS A 103 25.03 5.43 -3.03
C HIS A 103 23.93 6.47 -2.73
N ALA A 104 22.74 6.02 -2.33
CA ALA A 104 21.66 6.88 -1.93
C ALA A 104 22.14 7.68 -0.71
N LEU A 105 22.20 9.00 -0.87
CA LEU A 105 22.51 9.90 0.23
C LEU A 105 21.70 9.49 1.46
N ALA A 106 22.33 9.42 2.64
CA ALA A 106 21.68 9.02 3.88
C ALA A 106 20.35 9.78 4.12
N TRP A 107 20.25 11.01 3.63
CA TRP A 107 19.03 11.80 3.59
C TRP A 107 17.85 11.12 2.87
N LYS A 108 18.04 10.54 1.67
CA LYS A 108 16.98 9.84 0.92
C LYS A 108 16.42 8.66 1.71
N ARG A 109 17.29 7.93 2.44
CA ARG A 109 16.88 6.83 3.33
C ARG A 109 16.04 7.33 4.50
N THR A 110 16.47 8.40 5.16
CA THR A 110 15.73 9.01 6.27
C THR A 110 14.35 9.51 5.83
N VAL A 111 14.25 10.18 4.68
CA VAL A 111 12.97 10.66 4.15
C VAL A 111 12.04 9.50 3.82
N ASN A 112 12.54 8.41 3.22
CA ASN A 112 11.72 7.23 2.92
C ASN A 112 11.19 6.58 4.20
N VAL A 113 12.04 6.41 5.22
CA VAL A 113 11.61 5.91 6.54
C VAL A 113 10.52 6.81 7.14
N LEU A 114 10.67 8.14 7.09
CA LEU A 114 9.66 9.08 7.56
C LEU A 114 8.34 8.96 6.78
N LEU A 115 8.40 8.77 5.45
CA LEU A 115 7.21 8.55 4.62
C LEU A 115 6.47 7.27 5.00
N VAL A 116 7.19 6.20 5.34
CA VAL A 116 6.60 4.95 5.84
C VAL A 116 5.87 5.18 7.16
N PHE A 117 6.50 5.87 8.12
CA PHE A 117 5.85 6.20 9.40
C PHE A 117 4.64 7.12 9.22
N LEU A 118 4.72 8.10 8.31
CA LEU A 118 3.60 8.96 7.96
C LEU A 118 2.44 8.15 7.37
N HIS A 119 2.73 7.25 6.43
CA HIS A 119 1.73 6.37 5.85
C HIS A 119 1.07 5.46 6.89
N LEU A 120 1.84 4.90 7.83
CA LEU A 120 1.32 4.10 8.94
C LEU A 120 0.37 4.93 9.82
N GLY A 121 0.78 6.15 10.21
CA GLY A 121 -0.04 7.05 11.01
C GLY A 121 -1.35 7.45 10.31
N LEU A 122 -1.29 7.77 9.02
CA LEU A 122 -2.46 8.05 8.19
C LEU A 122 -3.40 6.84 8.10
N SER A 123 -2.84 5.64 7.94
CA SER A 123 -3.63 4.39 7.87
C SER A 123 -4.37 4.10 9.19
N VAL A 124 -3.71 4.25 10.33
CA VAL A 124 -4.34 4.11 11.65
C VAL A 124 -5.44 5.16 11.85
N TRP A 125 -5.18 6.41 11.47
CA TRP A 125 -6.18 7.46 11.55
C TRP A 125 -7.40 7.20 10.64
N GLY A 126 -7.17 6.75 9.41
CA GLY A 126 -8.21 6.33 8.47
C GLY A 126 -9.08 5.21 9.05
N MET A 127 -8.46 4.18 9.66
CA MET A 127 -9.17 3.10 10.34
C MET A 127 -10.09 3.62 11.45
N VAL A 128 -9.60 4.53 12.31
CA VAL A 128 -10.40 5.14 13.38
C VAL A 128 -11.59 5.93 12.82
N LEU A 129 -11.40 6.69 11.74
CA LEU A 129 -12.49 7.42 11.08
C LEU A 129 -13.54 6.45 10.51
N PHE A 130 -13.12 5.36 9.90
CA PHE A 130 -14.00 4.35 9.33
C PHE A 130 -14.83 3.63 10.40
N ILE A 131 -14.20 3.18 11.49
CA ILE A 131 -14.91 2.56 12.63
C ILE A 131 -15.93 3.53 13.23
N ARG A 132 -15.55 4.80 13.44
CA ARG A 132 -16.48 5.83 13.95
C ARG A 132 -17.66 6.08 13.01
N LEU A 133 -17.46 5.97 11.71
CA LEU A 133 -18.51 6.10 10.71
C LEU A 133 -19.48 4.90 10.77
N ILE A 134 -18.96 3.68 10.86
CA ILE A 134 -19.75 2.46 11.04
C ILE A 134 -20.61 2.53 12.31
N ILE A 135 -20.03 2.95 13.43
CA ILE A 135 -20.76 3.10 14.70
C ILE A 135 -21.91 4.11 14.57
N SER A 136 -21.70 5.23 13.86
CA SER A 136 -22.76 6.22 13.63
C SER A 136 -23.89 5.67 12.77
N ILE A 137 -23.55 4.91 11.73
CA ILE A 137 -24.52 4.24 10.86
C ILE A 137 -25.35 3.23 11.65
N ASN A 138 -24.71 2.44 12.52
CA ASN A 138 -25.40 1.46 13.36
C ASN A 138 -26.36 2.12 14.36
N LYS A 139 -25.99 3.29 14.91
CA LYS A 139 -26.89 4.10 15.76
C LYS A 139 -28.06 4.74 15.01
N SER A 140 -28.23 4.47 13.72
CA SER A 140 -29.25 5.06 12.83
C SER A 140 -29.14 6.58 12.66
N ASP A 141 -28.06 7.21 13.16
CA ASP A 141 -27.72 8.62 12.90
C ASP A 141 -26.83 8.68 11.64
N ILE A 142 -27.44 8.35 10.50
CA ILE A 142 -26.74 8.22 9.21
C ILE A 142 -26.49 9.61 8.62
N PHE A 143 -27.55 10.41 8.49
CA PHE A 143 -27.52 11.76 7.91
C PHE A 143 -27.18 12.79 8.98
N ASN A 144 -25.88 13.00 9.19
CA ASN A 144 -25.35 14.06 10.06
C ASN A 144 -24.15 14.72 9.38
N TRP A 145 -24.06 16.05 9.41
CA TRP A 145 -22.90 16.81 8.91
C TRP A 145 -21.57 16.36 9.53
N ARG A 146 -21.59 15.76 10.73
CA ARG A 146 -20.41 15.13 11.34
C ARG A 146 -19.93 13.91 10.55
N ASN A 147 -20.84 13.08 10.04
CA ASN A 147 -20.47 11.90 9.25
C ASN A 147 -20.00 12.27 7.85
N VAL A 148 -20.60 13.30 7.23
CA VAL A 148 -20.08 13.91 5.99
C VAL A 148 -18.62 14.34 6.16
N ARG A 149 -18.31 15.09 7.23
CA ARG A 149 -16.94 15.53 7.52
C ARG A 149 -15.99 14.37 7.79
N ARG A 150 -16.44 13.33 8.51
CA ARG A 150 -15.64 12.11 8.74
C ARG A 150 -15.31 11.41 7.43
N LEU A 151 -16.28 11.31 6.53
CA LEU A 151 -16.15 10.64 5.24
C LEU A 151 -15.24 11.42 4.27
N ARG A 152 -15.37 12.76 4.23
CA ARG A 152 -14.43 13.63 3.50
C ARG A 152 -12.99 13.49 4.04
N ARG A 153 -12.81 13.53 5.36
CA ARG A 153 -11.50 13.35 6.00
C ARG A 153 -10.92 11.96 5.69
N LEU A 154 -11.74 10.91 5.71
CA LEU A 154 -11.33 9.55 5.35
C LEU A 154 -10.77 9.51 3.92
N GLY A 155 -11.50 10.08 2.96
CA GLY A 155 -11.05 10.15 1.56
C GLY A 155 -9.71 10.89 1.41
N VAL A 156 -9.58 12.07 2.04
CA VAL A 156 -8.32 12.84 2.02
C VAL A 156 -7.16 12.05 2.63
N VAL A 157 -7.39 11.37 3.76
CA VAL A 157 -6.35 10.58 4.45
C VAL A 157 -5.88 9.41 3.60
N LEU A 158 -6.79 8.72 2.90
CA LEU A 158 -6.44 7.63 1.98
C LEU A 158 -5.63 8.13 0.77
N ILE A 159 -6.00 9.28 0.21
CA ILE A 159 -5.27 9.90 -0.91
C ILE A 159 -3.88 10.35 -0.46
N LEU A 160 -3.77 11.01 0.69
CA LEU A 160 -2.47 11.40 1.25
C LEU A 160 -1.59 10.18 1.53
N GLY A 161 -2.17 9.11 2.08
CA GLY A 161 -1.48 7.85 2.32
C GLY A 161 -0.96 7.23 1.02
N PHE A 162 -1.75 7.24 -0.05
CA PHE A 162 -1.33 6.79 -1.38
C PHE A 162 -0.17 7.64 -1.93
N CYS A 163 -0.26 8.97 -1.83
CA CYS A 163 0.80 9.87 -2.27
C CYS A 163 2.11 9.64 -1.51
N SER A 164 2.07 9.37 -0.21
CA SER A 164 3.26 9.07 0.59
C SER A 164 3.95 7.79 0.11
N VAL A 165 3.19 6.72 -0.18
CA VAL A 165 3.74 5.46 -0.71
C VAL A 165 4.31 5.67 -2.11
N LEU A 166 3.57 6.36 -2.97
CA LEU A 166 4.01 6.64 -4.34
C LEU A 166 5.30 7.45 -4.37
N ALA A 167 5.42 8.47 -3.52
CA ALA A 167 6.64 9.27 -3.40
C ALA A 167 7.82 8.43 -2.89
N GLY A 168 7.61 7.57 -1.89
CA GLY A 168 8.63 6.65 -1.39
C GLY A 168 9.11 5.68 -2.47
N ALA A 169 8.17 5.05 -3.19
CA ALA A 169 8.46 4.15 -4.30
C ALA A 169 9.19 4.84 -5.46
N TYR A 170 8.81 6.08 -5.79
CA TYR A 170 9.48 6.88 -6.83
C TYR A 170 10.94 7.16 -6.47
N MET A 171 11.19 7.62 -5.24
CA MET A 171 12.55 7.87 -4.77
C MET A 171 13.39 6.59 -4.78
N ASP A 172 12.80 5.46 -4.39
CA ASP A 172 13.48 4.18 -4.38
C ASP A 172 13.86 3.75 -5.79
N LEU A 173 12.90 3.79 -6.73
CA LEU A 173 13.13 3.44 -8.13
C LEU A 173 14.17 4.36 -8.79
N ALA A 174 14.14 5.67 -8.49
CA ALA A 174 15.13 6.61 -8.98
C ALA A 174 16.55 6.23 -8.50
N SER A 175 16.70 5.84 -7.23
CA SER A 175 17.99 5.40 -6.69
C SER A 175 18.48 4.09 -7.30
N VAL A 176 17.58 3.15 -7.61
CA VAL A 176 17.93 1.88 -8.23
C VAL A 176 18.27 2.06 -9.71
N ARG A 177 17.53 2.90 -10.44
CA ARG A 177 17.80 3.23 -11.85
C ARG A 177 19.19 3.83 -12.08
N GLU A 178 19.77 4.51 -11.10
CA GLU A 178 21.13 5.07 -11.19
C GLU A 178 22.21 3.98 -11.18
N VAL A 179 21.96 2.82 -10.56
CA VAL A 179 22.99 1.78 -10.29
C VAL A 179 22.69 0.46 -11.01
N PHE A 180 21.44 0.22 -11.38
CA PHE A 180 20.98 -1.05 -11.94
C PHE A 180 20.21 -0.86 -13.24
N SER A 181 20.58 -1.61 -14.28
CA SER A 181 19.83 -1.72 -15.53
C SER A 181 19.78 -3.18 -15.96
N LEU A 182 18.60 -3.63 -16.39
CA LEU A 182 18.39 -5.00 -16.84
C LEU A 182 18.13 -5.00 -18.34
N ARG A 183 18.92 -5.80 -19.08
CA ARG A 183 18.77 -5.86 -20.54
C ARG A 183 17.40 -6.42 -20.92
N GLY A 184 16.64 -5.65 -21.69
CA GLY A 184 15.31 -6.07 -22.19
C GLY A 184 14.15 -5.77 -21.24
N TYR A 185 14.41 -5.11 -20.10
CA TYR A 185 13.38 -4.67 -19.15
C TYR A 185 13.56 -3.22 -18.71
N ASP A 186 12.44 -2.50 -18.65
CA ASP A 186 12.35 -1.19 -18.00
C ASP A 186 11.92 -1.34 -16.55
N LEU A 187 12.52 -0.57 -15.66
CA LEU A 187 12.16 -0.54 -14.24
C LEU A 187 10.83 0.19 -14.02
N SER A 188 9.83 -0.46 -13.43
CA SER A 188 8.46 0.07 -13.32
C SER A 188 8.04 0.35 -11.87
N LEU A 189 7.21 1.38 -11.68
CA LEU A 189 6.53 1.70 -10.41
C LEU A 189 5.22 0.93 -10.23
N SER A 190 4.80 0.19 -11.27
CA SER A 190 3.42 -0.30 -11.41
C SER A 190 2.99 -1.25 -10.30
N GLU A 191 3.93 -1.97 -9.69
CA GLU A 191 3.64 -2.92 -8.62
C GLU A 191 3.84 -2.32 -7.22
N MET A 192 4.38 -1.09 -7.11
CA MET A 192 4.76 -0.49 -5.84
C MET A 192 3.64 0.36 -5.21
N ALA A 193 2.71 0.89 -6.02
CA ALA A 193 1.62 1.74 -5.55
C ALA A 193 0.26 1.10 -5.79
N ASN A 194 -0.48 0.84 -4.72
CA ASN A 194 -1.80 0.21 -4.81
C ASN A 194 -2.87 1.23 -5.26
N VAL A 195 -3.24 1.18 -6.54
CA VAL A 195 -4.27 2.04 -7.15
C VAL A 195 -5.63 1.89 -6.45
N THR A 196 -5.92 0.73 -5.87
CA THR A 196 -7.19 0.53 -5.14
C THR A 196 -7.34 1.47 -3.95
N THR A 197 -6.25 1.83 -3.26
CA THR A 197 -6.27 2.80 -2.15
C THR A 197 -6.71 4.19 -2.64
N LEU A 198 -6.22 4.59 -3.81
CA LEU A 198 -6.61 5.85 -4.45
C LEU A 198 -8.09 5.83 -4.84
N VAL A 199 -8.54 4.74 -5.48
CA VAL A 199 -9.95 4.57 -5.86
C VAL A 199 -10.86 4.62 -4.63
N LEU A 200 -10.52 3.92 -3.55
CA LEU A 200 -11.26 3.95 -2.28
C LEU A 200 -11.30 5.35 -1.67
N GLY A 201 -10.19 6.09 -1.72
CA GLY A 201 -10.14 7.48 -1.28
C GLY A 201 -11.07 8.40 -2.07
N LEU A 202 -11.08 8.27 -3.40
CA LEU A 202 -11.96 9.03 -4.29
C LEU A 202 -13.44 8.64 -4.08
N CYS A 203 -13.74 7.35 -3.96
CA CYS A 203 -15.09 6.86 -3.65
C CYS A 203 -15.58 7.43 -2.32
N ALA A 204 -14.73 7.47 -1.28
CA ALA A 204 -15.09 8.07 0.00
C ALA A 204 -15.43 9.56 -0.15
N LEU A 205 -14.67 10.33 -0.95
CA LEU A 205 -15.00 11.74 -1.23
C LEU A 205 -16.35 11.89 -1.94
N ILE A 206 -16.60 11.10 -2.99
CA ILE A 206 -17.85 11.12 -3.76
C ILE A 206 -19.04 10.80 -2.86
N VAL A 207 -18.96 9.72 -2.07
CA VAL A 207 -20.03 9.36 -1.12
C VAL A 207 -20.21 10.45 -0.07
N GLY A 208 -19.13 11.13 0.36
CA GLY A 208 -19.18 12.31 1.21
C GLY A 208 -20.03 13.44 0.63
N GLU A 209 -19.84 13.76 -0.65
CA GLU A 209 -20.65 14.79 -1.33
C GLU A 209 -22.11 14.37 -1.51
N VAL A 210 -22.36 13.12 -1.89
CA VAL A 210 -23.73 12.58 -2.02
C VAL A 210 -24.48 12.70 -0.69
N PHE A 211 -23.81 12.40 0.44
CA PHE A 211 -24.40 12.55 1.77
C PHE A 211 -24.65 14.01 2.13
N ALA A 212 -23.78 14.94 1.71
CA ALA A 212 -23.97 16.37 1.94
C ALA A 212 -25.18 16.92 1.18
N ILE A 213 -25.36 16.51 -0.09
CA ILE A 213 -26.52 16.87 -0.90
C ILE A 213 -27.79 16.29 -0.29
N GLY A 214 -27.79 15.00 0.07
CA GLY A 214 -28.95 14.36 0.70
C GLY A 214 -29.36 15.01 2.03
N LEU A 215 -28.39 15.52 2.80
CA LEU A 215 -28.66 16.30 4.01
C LEU A 215 -29.33 17.64 3.72
N LYS A 216 -28.82 18.40 2.74
CA LYS A 216 -29.42 19.67 2.33
C LYS A 216 -30.84 19.49 1.83
N MET A 217 -31.08 18.48 0.98
CA MET A 217 -32.42 18.17 0.47
C MET A 217 -33.40 17.83 1.59
N LYS A 218 -32.94 17.11 2.62
CA LYS A 218 -33.76 16.81 3.79
C LYS A 218 -34.07 18.07 4.60
N GLU A 219 -33.08 18.93 4.84
CA GLU A 219 -33.28 20.22 5.55
C GLU A 219 -34.27 21.13 4.79
N GLU A 220 -34.21 21.18 3.47
CA GLU A 220 -35.15 21.95 2.63
C GLU A 220 -36.58 21.38 2.67
N GLN A 221 -36.73 20.05 2.70
CA GLN A 221 -38.03 19.39 2.87
C GLN A 221 -38.63 19.62 4.25
N ASP A 222 -37.82 19.62 5.31
CA ASP A 222 -38.28 19.88 6.68
C ASP A 222 -38.68 21.36 6.89
N LEU A 223 -38.18 22.29 6.06
CA LEU A 223 -38.51 23.74 6.13
C LEU A 223 -39.76 24.15 5.34
N THR A 224 -40.24 23.30 4.43
CA THR A 224 -41.40 23.59 3.56
C THR A 224 -42.72 23.00 4.08
N ILE A 225 -42.67 22.20 5.14
CA ILE A 225 -43.81 21.62 5.85
C ILE A 225 -44.07 22.43 7.12
#